data_AF-A0A8A1MMU5-F1
#
_entry.id   AF-A0A8A1MMU5-F1
#
_cell.length_a   1.000
_cell.length_b   1.000
_cell.length_c   1.000
_cell.angle_alpha   90.00
_cell.angle_beta   90.00
_cell.angle_gamma   90.00
#
_symmetry.space_group_name_H-M   'P 1'
#
loop_
_entity.id
_entity.type
_entity.pdbx_description
1 polymer ?
#
loop_
_entity_poly.entity_id
_entity_poly.type
_entity_poly.pdbx_seq_one_letter_code
_entity_poly.pdbx_strand_id
1 'polypeptide(L)'
;MAQSLEQKAQRFQVPTGIREPCERLQAHAKTLHAIRRLEPRAANLLSAAVKIMTTEQTISAFKKYYSFLYDILRTCGQSGQGLVVLCAVSLGKNRVVSLSEEKRTMLVNWIAENQGSLYSPALSTLAAEFSVPNLNKREWPYL
;
A
#
# COMPACT_ATOMS: atom_id res chain seq x y z
N MET A 1 5.26 39.54 18.80
CA MET A 1 5.97 38.31 19.20
C MET A 1 5.00 37.57 20.14
N ALA A 2 4.39 36.43 19.83
CA ALA A 2 4.88 35.27 19.11
C ALA A 2 3.75 34.60 18.28
N GLN A 3 4.11 34.21 17.06
CA GLN A 3 3.47 33.15 16.28
C GLN A 3 3.81 31.78 16.89
N SER A 4 2.96 30.78 16.63
CA SER A 4 3.03 29.35 17.03
C SER A 4 2.02 29.04 18.14
N LEU A 5 0.94 28.30 17.92
CA LEU A 5 0.91 26.93 17.41
C LEU A 5 -0.45 26.62 16.73
N GLU A 6 -0.69 27.15 15.53
CA GLU A 6 -1.61 26.50 14.59
C GLU A 6 -0.89 25.31 13.91
N GLN A 7 -0.49 24.32 14.71
CA GLN A 7 0.01 23.06 14.19
C GLN A 7 -1.18 22.17 13.81
N LYS A 8 -1.74 22.47 12.63
CA LYS A 8 -2.12 21.49 11.59
C LYS A 8 -2.65 20.15 12.09
N ALA A 9 -3.78 20.16 12.80
CA ALA A 9 -4.68 19.01 12.82
C ALA A 9 -5.42 18.95 11.48
N GLN A 10 -4.69 18.72 10.37
CA GLN A 10 -5.29 18.19 9.16
C GLN A 10 -5.70 16.74 9.49
N ARG A 11 -6.82 16.61 10.21
CA ARG A 11 -7.62 15.39 10.18
C ARG A 11 -8.10 15.29 8.74
N PHE A 12 -7.30 14.68 7.88
CA PHE A 12 -7.76 14.16 6.60
C PHE A 12 -9.03 13.38 6.93
N GLN A 13 -10.18 13.94 6.56
CA GLN A 13 -11.47 13.31 6.81
C GLN A 13 -11.43 12.02 6.02
N VAL A 14 -11.16 10.91 6.69
CA VAL A 14 -11.16 9.63 6.02
C VAL A 14 -12.60 9.40 5.58
N PRO A 15 -12.87 9.30 4.26
CA PRO A 15 -14.20 9.09 3.78
C PRO A 15 -14.79 7.85 4.45
N THR A 16 -16.02 7.93 4.94
CA THR A 16 -16.63 6.91 5.82
C THR A 16 -16.55 5.49 5.22
N GLY A 17 -16.57 5.39 3.90
CA GLY A 17 -16.48 4.14 3.14
C GLY A 17 -15.08 3.49 3.06
N ILE A 18 -14.00 4.20 3.40
CA ILE A 18 -12.62 3.69 3.40
C ILE A 18 -11.95 3.81 4.78
N ARG A 19 -12.69 4.23 5.80
CA ARG A 19 -12.20 4.41 7.17
C ARG A 19 -11.53 3.17 7.74
N GLU A 20 -12.19 2.02 7.65
CA GLU A 20 -11.66 0.76 8.17
C GLU A 20 -10.35 0.32 7.46
N PRO A 21 -10.25 0.36 6.12
CA PRO A 21 -8.97 0.19 5.42
C PRO A 21 -7.86 1.15 5.89
N CYS A 22 -8.16 2.44 6.04
CA CYS A 22 -7.17 3.44 6.44
C CYS A 22 -6.68 3.24 7.88
N GLU A 23 -7.58 2.99 8.83
CA GLU A 23 -7.24 2.73 10.22
C GLU A 23 -6.34 1.48 10.34
N ARG A 24 -6.61 0.43 9.55
CA ARG A 24 -5.76 -0.76 9.51
C ARG A 24 -4.39 -0.48 8.92
N LEU A 25 -4.31 0.28 7.83
CA LEU A 25 -3.02 0.67 7.24
C LEU A 25 -2.18 1.44 8.25
N GLN A 26 -2.77 2.39 8.98
CA GLN A 26 -2.06 3.13 10.03
C GLN A 26 -1.61 2.22 11.18
N ALA A 27 -2.46 1.30 11.63
CA ALA A 27 -2.10 0.35 12.68
C ALA A 27 -0.93 -0.55 12.26
N HIS A 28 -0.98 -1.13 11.06
CA HIS A 28 0.09 -1.98 10.56
C HIS A 28 1.36 -1.20 10.27
N ALA A 29 1.26 0.05 9.79
CA ALA A 29 2.41 0.92 9.61
C ALA A 29 3.14 1.17 10.94
N LYS A 30 2.40 1.46 12.02
CA LYS A 30 2.97 1.62 13.37
C LYS A 30 3.61 0.33 13.87
N THR A 31 2.94 -0.81 13.70
CA THR A 31 3.48 -2.12 14.11
C THR A 31 4.75 -2.47 13.33
N LEU A 32 4.77 -2.24 12.02
CA LEU A 32 5.94 -2.50 11.18
C LEU A 32 7.09 -1.53 11.48
N HIS A 33 6.77 -0.30 11.85
CA HIS A 33 7.77 0.65 12.32
C HIS A 33 8.44 0.18 13.62
N ALA A 34 7.65 -0.40 14.54
CA ALA A 34 8.15 -0.91 15.82
C ALA A 34 8.92 -2.24 15.69
N ILE A 35 8.37 -3.22 14.96
CA ILE A 35 8.89 -4.59 14.93
C ILE A 35 9.91 -4.80 13.79
N ARG A 36 9.85 -3.98 12.73
CA ARG A 36 10.71 -4.02 11.53
C ARG A 36 10.82 -5.40 10.86
N ARG A 37 9.89 -6.32 11.16
CA ARG A 37 9.82 -7.68 10.62
C ARG A 37 8.38 -8.05 10.32
N LEU A 38 8.19 -8.90 9.31
CA LEU A 38 6.90 -9.47 8.99
C LEU A 38 6.67 -10.75 9.76
N GLU A 39 5.50 -10.88 10.35
CA GLU A 39 5.03 -12.18 10.83
C GLU A 39 4.83 -13.14 9.64
N PRO A 40 4.96 -14.46 9.84
CA PRO A 40 4.86 -15.45 8.77
C PRO A 40 3.53 -15.36 7.99
N ARG A 41 2.44 -14.98 8.66
CA ARG A 41 1.14 -14.72 7.99
C ARG A 41 1.21 -13.51 7.04
N ALA A 42 1.84 -12.42 7.47
CA ALA A 42 2.00 -11.22 6.66
C ALA A 42 2.98 -11.46 5.49
N ALA A 43 4.05 -12.23 5.71
CA ALA A 43 4.96 -12.68 4.66
C ALA A 43 4.22 -13.49 3.58
N ASN A 44 3.33 -14.40 3.97
CA ASN A 44 2.52 -15.17 3.01
C ASN A 44 1.57 -14.28 2.19
N LEU A 45 0.94 -13.29 2.83
CA LEU A 45 0.09 -12.32 2.14
C LEU A 45 0.88 -11.48 1.14
N LEU A 46 2.08 -11.05 1.52
CA LEU A 46 2.98 -10.30 0.64
C LEU A 46 3.47 -11.15 -0.53
N SER A 47 3.90 -12.39 -0.28
CA SER A 47 4.32 -13.32 -1.33
C SER A 47 3.19 -13.61 -2.33
N ALA A 48 1.96 -13.82 -1.84
CA ALA A 48 0.80 -13.96 -2.70
C ALA A 48 0.51 -12.69 -3.53
N ALA A 49 0.70 -11.52 -2.95
CA ALA A 49 0.53 -10.25 -3.65
C ALA A 49 1.57 -10.06 -4.75
N VAL A 50 2.84 -10.30 -4.44
CA VAL A 50 3.94 -10.23 -5.42
C VAL A 50 3.68 -11.20 -6.57
N LYS A 51 3.28 -12.44 -6.27
CA LYS A 51 2.91 -13.42 -7.31
C LYS A 51 1.79 -12.91 -8.22
N ILE A 52 0.76 -12.26 -7.66
CA ILE A 52 -0.32 -11.68 -8.46
C ILE A 52 0.19 -10.53 -9.35
N MET A 53 1.18 -9.77 -8.87
CA MET A 53 1.78 -8.68 -9.64
C MET A 53 2.74 -9.13 -10.74
N THR A 54 3.35 -10.32 -10.62
CA THR A 54 4.36 -10.82 -11.57
C THR A 54 3.85 -11.88 -12.53
N THR A 55 2.64 -12.42 -12.30
CA THR A 55 2.03 -13.43 -13.17
C THR A 55 0.84 -12.85 -13.94
N GLU A 56 0.58 -13.35 -15.13
CA GLU A 56 -0.63 -12.99 -15.88
C GLU A 56 -1.87 -13.44 -15.10
N GLN A 57 -2.80 -12.50 -14.90
CA GLN A 57 -4.03 -12.78 -14.16
C GLN A 57 -5.18 -13.04 -15.11
N THR A 58 -5.71 -14.26 -15.11
CA THR A 58 -6.93 -14.62 -15.86
C THR A 58 -8.20 -14.37 -15.03
N ILE A 59 -8.08 -14.35 -13.70
CA ILE A 59 -9.20 -14.23 -12.78
C ILE A 59 -9.50 -12.75 -12.48
N SER A 60 -10.76 -12.33 -12.67
CA SER A 60 -11.21 -10.94 -12.46
C SER A 60 -10.86 -10.39 -11.07
N ALA A 61 -10.99 -11.19 -10.00
CA ALA A 61 -10.62 -10.79 -8.65
C ALA A 61 -9.12 -10.46 -8.54
N PHE A 62 -8.25 -11.25 -9.18
CA PHE A 62 -6.81 -10.98 -9.18
C PHE A 62 -6.47 -9.77 -10.05
N LYS A 63 -7.15 -9.56 -11.18
CA LYS A 63 -7.02 -8.34 -11.98
C LYS A 63 -7.33 -7.08 -11.16
N LYS A 64 -8.43 -7.08 -10.40
CA LYS A 64 -8.79 -5.94 -9.51
C LYS A 64 -7.71 -5.66 -8.47
N TYR A 65 -7.17 -6.72 -7.87
CA TYR A 65 -6.11 -6.59 -6.88
C TYR A 65 -4.79 -6.12 -7.49
N TYR A 66 -4.44 -6.65 -8.66
CA TYR A 66 -3.31 -6.21 -9.47
C TYR A 66 -3.40 -4.71 -9.78
N SER A 67 -4.53 -4.26 -10.36
CA SER A 67 -4.72 -2.86 -10.73
C SER A 67 -4.58 -1.94 -9.52
N PHE A 68 -5.17 -2.30 -8.38
CA PHE A 68 -5.01 -1.51 -7.15
C PHE A 68 -3.55 -1.38 -6.71
N LEU A 69 -2.79 -2.48 -6.64
CA LEU A 69 -1.38 -2.43 -6.24
C LEU A 69 -0.53 -1.68 -7.27
N TYR A 70 -0.84 -1.83 -8.55
CA TYR A 70 -0.21 -1.09 -9.63
C TYR A 70 -0.47 0.42 -9.53
N ASP A 71 -1.69 0.82 -9.22
CA ASP A 71 -2.06 2.23 -9.01
C ASP A 71 -1.30 2.82 -7.82
N ILE A 72 -1.09 2.06 -6.74
CA ILE A 72 -0.24 2.48 -5.61
C ILE A 72 1.21 2.68 -6.05
N LEU A 73 1.79 1.72 -6.78
CA LEU A 73 3.16 1.85 -7.31
C LEU A 73 3.30 3.10 -8.17
N ARG A 74 2.33 3.33 -9.06
CA ARG A 74 2.35 4.43 -10.01
C ARG A 74 2.19 5.78 -9.32
N THR A 75 1.26 5.87 -8.37
CA THR A 75 0.89 7.15 -7.73
C THR A 75 1.90 7.56 -6.66
N CYS A 76 2.51 6.60 -5.95
CA CYS A 76 3.40 6.89 -4.82
C CYS A 76 4.90 6.91 -5.18
N GLY A 77 5.25 6.77 -6.46
CA GLY A 77 6.61 6.90 -6.96
C GLY A 77 7.64 6.05 -6.22
N GLN A 78 8.71 6.68 -5.71
CA GLN A 78 9.82 5.99 -5.04
C GLN A 78 9.39 5.23 -3.78
N SER A 79 8.38 5.72 -3.06
CA SER A 79 7.82 5.05 -1.88
C SER A 79 6.80 3.96 -2.22
N GLY A 80 6.44 3.81 -3.51
CA GLY A 80 5.39 2.91 -3.97
C GLY A 80 5.62 1.46 -3.58
N GLN A 81 6.85 0.94 -3.70
CA GLN A 81 7.14 -0.47 -3.37
C GLN A 81 6.89 -0.76 -1.89
N GLY A 82 7.35 0.12 -1.00
CA GLY A 82 7.12 -0.02 0.43
C GLY A 82 5.63 0.12 0.80
N LEU A 83 4.90 1.01 0.12
CA LEU A 83 3.47 1.16 0.34
C LEU A 83 2.66 -0.02 -0.21
N VAL A 84 3.12 -0.66 -1.29
CA VAL A 84 2.55 -1.94 -1.76
C VAL A 84 2.73 -3.02 -0.71
N VAL A 85 3.90 -3.12 -0.08
CA VAL A 85 4.12 -4.05 1.05
C VAL A 85 3.08 -3.80 2.12
N LEU A 86 2.97 -2.55 2.57
CA LEU A 86 2.01 -2.17 3.61
C LEU A 86 0.57 -2.50 3.22
N CYS A 87 0.16 -2.22 1.99
CA CYS A 87 -1.19 -2.52 1.49
C CYS A 87 -1.46 -4.03 1.43
N ALA A 88 -0.49 -4.80 0.92
CA ALA A 88 -0.61 -6.24 0.78
C ALA A 88 -0.79 -6.94 2.13
N VAL A 89 -0.04 -6.50 3.15
CA VAL A 89 -0.11 -7.09 4.48
C VAL A 89 -1.32 -6.60 5.29
N SER A 90 -1.74 -5.33 5.11
CA SER A 90 -2.81 -4.73 5.91
C SER A 90 -4.21 -5.09 5.41
N LEU A 91 -4.38 -5.09 4.08
CA LEU A 91 -5.66 -5.29 3.39
C LEU A 91 -5.73 -6.68 2.78
N GLY A 92 -4.66 -7.10 2.10
CA GLY A 92 -4.65 -8.31 1.31
C GLY A 92 -5.71 -8.31 0.20
N LYS A 93 -5.76 -9.43 -0.53
CA LYS A 93 -6.62 -9.57 -1.71
C LYS A 93 -8.11 -9.39 -1.40
N ASN A 94 -8.64 -10.17 -0.45
CA ASN A 94 -10.08 -10.29 -0.25
C ASN A 94 -10.73 -8.92 0.01
N ARG A 95 -10.07 -8.08 0.82
CA ARG A 95 -10.60 -6.77 1.18
C ARG A 95 -10.59 -5.80 0.01
N VAL A 96 -9.50 -5.75 -0.76
CA VAL A 96 -9.40 -4.89 -1.95
C VAL A 96 -10.40 -5.29 -3.04
N VAL A 97 -10.64 -6.60 -3.19
CA VAL A 97 -11.62 -7.11 -4.18
C VAL A 97 -13.06 -6.79 -3.76
N SER A 98 -13.35 -6.80 -2.45
CA SER A 98 -14.65 -6.42 -1.91
C SER A 98 -14.95 -4.92 -1.96
N LEU A 99 -13.92 -4.07 -2.12
CA LEU A 99 -14.13 -2.63 -2.32
C LEU A 99 -14.70 -2.34 -3.72
N SER A 100 -15.60 -1.36 -3.79
CA SER A 100 -16.02 -0.79 -5.06
C SER A 100 -14.85 -0.07 -5.73
N GLU A 101 -14.95 0.15 -7.04
CA GLU A 101 -13.92 0.87 -7.80
C GLU A 101 -13.66 2.27 -7.26
N GLU A 102 -14.72 3.04 -7.02
CA GLU A 102 -14.64 4.37 -6.41
C GLU A 102 -13.87 4.35 -5.07
N LYS A 103 -14.19 3.39 -4.19
CA LYS A 103 -13.50 3.24 -2.89
C LYS A 103 -12.04 2.85 -3.05
N ARG A 104 -11.69 2.04 -4.05
CA ARG A 104 -10.29 1.72 -4.36
C ARG A 104 -9.54 2.98 -4.80
N THR A 105 -10.11 3.77 -5.71
CA THR A 105 -9.51 5.02 -6.16
C THR A 105 -9.34 6.03 -5.01
N MET A 106 -10.36 6.18 -4.16
CA MET A 106 -10.27 7.03 -2.97
C MET A 106 -9.18 6.56 -2.00
N LEU A 107 -9.03 5.24 -1.84
CA LEU A 107 -8.00 4.66 -0.99
C LEU A 107 -6.59 4.89 -1.55
N VAL A 108 -6.40 4.74 -2.87
CA VAL A 108 -5.13 5.05 -3.55
C VAL A 108 -4.76 6.53 -3.35
N ASN A 109 -5.70 7.44 -3.58
CA ASN A 109 -5.47 8.87 -3.38
C ASN A 109 -5.12 9.19 -1.93
N TRP A 110 -5.86 8.63 -0.98
CA TRP A 110 -5.57 8.83 0.44
C TRP A 110 -4.18 8.32 0.84
N ILE A 111 -3.76 7.16 0.33
CA ILE A 111 -2.42 6.62 0.57
C ILE A 111 -1.35 7.54 -0.01
N ALA A 112 -1.56 8.07 -1.22
CA ALA A 112 -0.62 9.00 -1.85
C ALA A 112 -0.47 10.30 -1.06
N GLU A 113 -1.57 10.85 -0.53
CA GLU A 113 -1.56 12.05 0.32
C GLU A 113 -0.92 11.80 1.69
N ASN A 114 -1.03 10.58 2.22
CA ASN A 114 -0.53 10.20 3.55
C ASN A 114 0.78 9.41 3.51
N GLN A 115 1.45 9.35 2.36
CA GLN A 115 2.65 8.55 2.16
C GLN A 115 3.75 8.85 3.19
N GLY A 116 3.92 10.12 3.60
CA GLY A 116 4.93 10.52 4.59
C GLY A 116 4.70 9.94 5.99
N SER A 117 3.46 9.62 6.36
CA SER A 117 3.13 9.00 7.65
C SER A 117 3.06 7.48 7.58
N LEU A 118 2.83 6.92 6.39
CA LEU A 118 2.69 5.47 6.19
C LEU A 118 4.01 4.80 5.81
N TYR A 119 4.88 5.53 5.13
CA TYR A 119 6.17 5.04 4.67
C TYR A 119 7.16 4.91 5.83
N SER A 120 7.96 3.85 5.78
CA SER A 120 9.09 3.61 6.67
C SER A 120 10.20 2.96 5.84
N PRO A 121 11.49 3.27 6.10
CA PRO A 121 12.60 2.61 5.41
C PRO A 121 12.56 1.07 5.52
N ALA A 122 12.01 0.54 6.62
CA ALA A 122 11.83 -0.90 6.80
C ALA A 122 10.90 -1.51 5.74
N LEU A 123 9.90 -0.78 5.24
CA LEU A 123 9.03 -1.24 4.16
C LEU A 123 9.80 -1.41 2.84
N SER A 124 10.78 -0.55 2.58
CA SER A 124 11.63 -0.66 1.38
C SER A 124 12.58 -1.84 1.47
N THR A 125 13.12 -2.14 2.65
CA THR A 125 13.90 -3.36 2.89
C THR A 125 13.05 -4.60 2.63
N LEU A 126 11.85 -4.66 3.23
CA LEU A 126 10.91 -5.76 3.00
C LEU A 126 10.48 -5.87 1.54
N ALA A 127 10.28 -4.75 0.86
CA ALA A 127 9.95 -4.75 -0.56
C ALA A 127 11.07 -5.37 -1.40
N ALA A 128 12.34 -5.09 -1.07
CA ALA A 128 13.49 -5.69 -1.73
C ALA A 128 13.61 -7.19 -1.43
N GLU A 129 13.44 -7.60 -0.16
CA GLU A 129 13.49 -9.01 0.26
C GLU A 129 12.44 -9.87 -0.47
N PHE A 130 11.22 -9.34 -0.62
CA PHE A 130 10.13 -10.04 -1.29
C PHE A 130 10.07 -9.77 -2.81
N SER A 131 11.07 -9.09 -3.38
CA SER A 131 11.15 -8.77 -4.82
C SER A 131 9.89 -8.09 -5.36
N VAL A 132 9.37 -7.11 -4.61
CA VAL A 132 8.21 -6.33 -5.03
C VAL A 132 8.57 -5.57 -6.32
N PRO A 133 7.73 -5.65 -7.37
CA PRO A 133 7.98 -4.98 -8.64
C PRO A 133 8.20 -3.46 -8.50
N ASN A 134 9.17 -2.90 -9.22
CA ASN A 134 9.49 -1.46 -9.22
C ASN A 134 9.23 -0.82 -10.59
N LEU A 135 8.25 0.07 -10.70
CA LEU A 135 7.95 0.77 -11.95
C LEU A 135 9.07 1.72 -12.43
N ASN A 136 9.99 2.13 -11.56
CA ASN A 136 11.14 2.97 -11.92
C ASN A 136 12.32 2.18 -12.50
N LYS A 137 12.35 0.85 -12.36
CA LYS A 137 13.26 0.03 -13.15
C LYS A 137 12.60 -0.18 -14.51
N ARG A 138 13.04 0.59 -15.52
CA ARG A 138 12.68 0.41 -16.94
C ARG A 138 13.19 -0.92 -17.51
N GLU A 139 12.83 -2.03 -16.88
CA GLU A 139 13.10 -3.38 -17.36
C GLU A 139 11.88 -4.25 -17.01
N TRP A 140 10.75 -3.96 -17.67
CA TRP A 140 9.77 -5.00 -17.96
C TRP A 140 10.06 -5.49 -19.39
N PRO A 141 10.72 -6.65 -19.57
CA PRO A 141 11.09 -7.15 -20.88
C PRO A 141 9.93 -7.84 -21.63
N TYR A 142 8.66 -7.56 -21.28
CA TYR A 142 7.51 -8.23 -21.89
C TYR A 142 6.38 -7.23 -22.18
N LEU A 143 6.62 -6.38 -23.18
CA LEU A 143 5.60 -5.84 -24.07
C LEU A 143 5.88 -6.38 -25.47
#